data_AF-A0A1V5LRW0-F1
#
_entry.id   AF-A0A1V5LRW0-F1
#
_cell.length_a   1.000
_cell.length_b   1.000
_cell.length_c   1.000
_cell.angle_alpha   90.00
_cell.angle_beta   90.00
_cell.angle_gamma   90.00
#
_symmetry.space_group_name_H-M   'P 1'
#
loop_
_entity.id
_entity.type
_entity.pdbx_description
1 polymer ?
#
loop_
_entity_poly.entity_id
_entity_poly.type
_entity_poly.pdbx_seq_one_letter_code
_entity_poly.pdbx_strand_id
1 'polypeptide(L)'
;MSTQLGARIFAVVAEGISGSYGFRLFAGGSLVRDFMSVDGKVETNAGTPLPEETGFDYESPFEDDVFNLMQRISVDVGDLDVPFLIKTFGDDAMASALSAPMSKPQSTKPWWKFW
;
A
#
# COMPACT_ATOMS: atom_id res chain seq x y z
N MET A 1 -13.72 -18.38 -3.84
CA MET A 1 -12.27 -18.23 -4.12
C MET A 1 -12.00 -16.75 -4.27
N SER A 2 -11.18 -16.16 -3.39
CA SER A 2 -10.82 -14.73 -3.45
C SER A 2 -9.91 -14.49 -4.64
N THR A 3 -10.22 -13.54 -5.51
CA THR A 3 -9.37 -13.16 -6.65
C THR A 3 -8.16 -12.43 -6.11
N GLN A 4 -7.02 -13.11 -6.05
CA GLN A 4 -5.76 -12.53 -5.60
C GLN A 4 -5.28 -11.53 -6.66
N LEU A 5 -5.51 -10.24 -6.44
CA LEU A 5 -4.98 -9.19 -7.29
C LEU A 5 -3.44 -9.19 -7.12
N GLY A 6 -2.69 -9.42 -8.19
CA GLY A 6 -1.22 -9.46 -8.19
C GLY A 6 -0.54 -8.10 -7.96
N ALA A 7 -1.23 -7.16 -7.32
CA ALA A 7 -0.71 -5.83 -7.03
C ALA A 7 0.26 -5.85 -5.85
N ARG A 8 1.26 -4.96 -5.90
CA ARG A 8 2.06 -4.58 -4.74
C ARG A 8 1.44 -3.32 -4.13
N ILE A 9 1.14 -3.35 -2.84
CA ILE A 9 0.61 -2.19 -2.11
C ILE A 9 1.64 -1.80 -1.07
N PHE A 10 2.14 -0.57 -1.16
CA PHE A 10 3.00 0.04 -0.15
C PHE A 10 2.16 1.03 0.66
N ALA A 11 1.95 0.72 1.93
CA ALA A 11 1.22 1.58 2.87
C ALA A 11 2.21 2.21 3.83
N VAL A 12 2.02 3.49 4.15
CA VAL A 12 2.94 4.25 4.99
C VAL A 12 2.18 5.04 6.03
N VAL A 13 2.75 5.13 7.22
CA VAL A 13 2.38 6.06 8.28
C VAL A 13 3.63 6.84 8.64
N ALA A 14 3.55 8.16 8.53
CA ALA A 14 4.58 9.09 8.98
C ALA A 14 3.87 10.23 9.71
N GLU A 15 3.99 10.26 11.04
CA GLU A 15 3.32 11.23 11.89
C GLU A 15 4.31 11.74 12.95
N GLY A 16 4.65 13.02 12.85
CA GLY A 16 5.73 13.61 13.62
C GLY A 16 5.39 13.97 15.07
N ILE A 17 4.13 14.21 15.44
CA ILE A 17 3.78 14.67 16.79
C ILE A 17 3.85 13.52 17.80
N SER A 18 3.42 12.31 17.40
CA SER A 18 3.53 11.09 18.22
C SER A 18 4.78 10.26 17.92
N GLY A 19 5.62 10.70 16.98
CA GLY A 19 6.82 9.95 16.58
C GLY A 19 6.47 8.55 16.05
N SER A 20 5.42 8.47 15.23
CA SER A 20 4.90 7.21 14.69
C SER A 20 5.29 7.07 13.22
N TYR A 21 6.17 6.12 12.94
CA TYR A 21 6.76 5.90 11.63
C TYR A 21 6.71 4.44 11.25
N GLY A 22 6.15 4.11 10.10
CA GLY A 22 6.03 2.73 9.69
C GLY A 22 5.59 2.54 8.26
N PHE A 23 5.76 1.32 7.78
CA PHE A 23 5.33 0.92 6.46
C PHE A 23 4.93 -0.55 6.43
N ARG A 24 4.06 -0.86 5.48
CA ARG A 24 3.65 -2.22 5.15
C ARG A 24 3.74 -2.45 3.67
N LEU A 25 4.30 -3.59 3.29
CA LEU A 25 4.24 -4.11 1.94
C LEU A 25 3.31 -5.31 1.89
N PHE A 26 2.32 -5.22 1.00
CA PHE A 26 1.51 -6.36 0.60
C PHE A 26 1.89 -6.78 -0.81
N ALA A 27 2.11 -8.07 -1.03
CA ALA A 27 2.37 -8.65 -2.34
C ALA A 27 1.38 -9.78 -2.59
N GLY A 28 0.60 -9.68 -3.67
CA GLY A 28 -0.47 -10.64 -3.95
C GLY A 28 -1.48 -10.73 -2.81
N GLY A 29 -1.82 -9.63 -2.16
CA GLY A 29 -2.77 -9.63 -1.04
C GLY A 29 -2.27 -10.27 0.27
N SER A 30 -1.00 -10.67 0.36
CA SER A 30 -0.39 -11.12 1.62
C SER A 30 0.57 -10.07 2.16
N LEU A 31 0.56 -9.86 3.48
CA LEU A 31 1.53 -9.02 4.17
C LEU A 31 2.91 -9.71 4.11
N VAL A 32 3.90 -9.05 3.51
CA VAL A 32 5.25 -9.61 3.32
C VAL A 32 6.33 -8.84 4.08
N ARG A 33 6.05 -7.59 4.45
CA ARG A 33 6.93 -6.73 5.25
C ARG A 33 6.10 -5.79 6.09
N ASP A 34 6.40 -5.72 7.38
CA ASP A 34 5.76 -4.83 8.35
C ASP A 34 6.82 -4.22 9.27
N PHE A 35 6.88 -2.90 9.29
CA PHE A 35 7.69 -2.15 10.23
C PHE A 35 6.84 -1.04 10.82
N MET A 36 6.89 -0.90 12.15
CA MET A 36 6.22 0.17 12.86
C MET A 36 7.05 0.55 14.07
N SER A 37 7.32 1.85 14.20
CA SER A 37 7.79 2.45 15.43
C SER A 37 6.80 3.49 15.92
N VAL A 38 6.62 3.53 17.24
CA VAL A 38 5.76 4.48 17.95
C VAL A 38 6.54 5.00 19.14
N ASP A 39 6.65 6.32 19.28
CA ASP A 39 7.35 6.97 20.40
C ASP A 39 8.78 6.43 20.60
N GLY A 40 9.51 6.24 19.50
CA GLY A 40 10.89 5.73 19.49
C GLY A 40 11.03 4.25 19.86
N LYS A 41 9.92 3.50 19.99
CA LYS A 41 9.94 2.05 20.23
C LYS A 41 9.51 1.32 18.99
N VAL A 42 10.20 0.23 18.65
CA VAL A 42 9.81 -0.66 17.56
C VAL A 42 8.69 -1.56 18.04
N GLU A 43 7.49 -1.35 17.50
CA GLU A 43 6.30 -2.17 17.78
C GLU A 43 6.26 -3.40 16.88
N THR A 44 6.61 -3.24 15.60
CA THR A 44 6.74 -4.36 14.66
C THR A 44 7.99 -4.21 13.79
N ASN A 45 8.67 -5.32 13.56
CA ASN A 45 9.71 -5.46 12.56
C ASN A 45 9.70 -6.91 12.06
N ALA A 46 8.82 -7.20 11.12
CA ALA A 46 8.54 -8.54 10.64
C ALA A 46 8.60 -8.63 9.11
N GLY A 47 8.86 -9.84 8.61
CA GLY A 47 9.04 -10.10 7.18
C GLY A 47 10.49 -9.98 6.73
N THR A 48 10.71 -10.18 5.43
CA THR A 48 12.06 -10.08 4.85
C THR A 48 12.32 -8.62 4.48
N PRO A 49 13.40 -8.00 4.99
CA PRO A 49 13.78 -6.65 4.58
C PRO A 49 13.93 -6.54 3.06
N LEU A 50 13.42 -5.44 2.52
CA LEU A 50 13.51 -5.11 1.11
C LEU A 50 14.90 -4.57 0.78
N PRO A 51 15.41 -4.77 -0.45
CA PRO A 51 16.65 -4.14 -0.90
C PRO A 51 16.66 -2.61 -0.72
N GLU A 52 15.50 -1.97 -0.88
CA GLU A 52 15.30 -0.53 -0.76
C GLU A 52 15.46 -0.01 0.69
N GLU A 53 15.39 -0.90 1.69
CA GLU A 53 15.62 -0.59 3.12
C GLU A 53 17.12 -0.44 3.47
N THR A 54 18.02 -0.41 2.47
CA THR A 54 19.46 -0.24 2.70
C THR A 54 19.77 1.08 3.42
N GLY A 55 20.35 1.00 4.61
CA GLY A 55 20.67 2.17 5.44
C GLY A 55 19.48 2.75 6.21
N PHE A 56 18.35 2.04 6.28
CA PHE A 56 17.25 2.36 7.19
C PHE A 56 17.67 2.09 8.64
N ASP A 57 17.50 3.07 9.53
CA ASP A 57 17.76 2.91 10.96
C ASP A 57 16.54 2.31 11.67
N TYR A 58 16.62 1.04 12.05
CA TYR A 58 15.56 0.36 12.80
C TYR A 58 15.61 0.63 14.30
N GLU A 59 16.73 1.10 14.84
CA GLU A 59 16.89 1.36 16.28
C GLU A 59 16.35 2.74 16.65
N SER A 60 16.47 3.71 15.75
CA SER A 60 16.01 5.08 15.95
C SER A 60 15.40 5.66 14.67
N PRO A 61 14.30 5.06 14.17
CA PRO A 61 13.67 5.50 12.93
C PRO A 61 13.11 6.92 13.07
N PHE A 62 13.31 7.72 12.05
CA PHE A 62 12.74 9.05 11.93
C PHE A 62 11.86 9.18 10.69
N GLU A 63 11.15 10.30 10.59
CA GLU A 63 10.25 10.59 9.47
C GLU A 63 10.96 10.46 8.11
N ASP A 64 12.19 10.96 8.04
CA ASP A 64 13.03 10.95 6.84
C ASP A 64 13.38 9.52 6.38
N ASP A 65 13.54 8.56 7.29
CA ASP A 65 13.87 7.18 6.92
C ASP A 65 12.73 6.54 6.11
N VAL A 66 11.49 6.78 6.57
CA VAL A 66 10.29 6.27 5.91
C VAL A 66 10.04 7.01 4.58
N PHE A 67 10.26 8.32 4.51
CA PHE A 67 10.15 9.06 3.25
C PHE A 67 11.22 8.67 2.24
N ASN A 68 12.47 8.50 2.66
CA ASN A 68 13.55 8.03 1.79
C ASN A 68 13.25 6.62 1.25
N LEU A 69 12.69 5.75 2.08
CA LEU A 69 12.23 4.43 1.64
C LEU A 69 11.09 4.52 0.62
N MET A 70 10.11 5.40 0.85
CA MET A 70 9.04 5.69 -0.11
C MET A 70 9.60 6.10 -1.46
N GLN A 71 10.53 7.06 -1.50
CA GLN A 71 11.14 7.54 -2.74
C GLN A 71 11.86 6.44 -3.53
N ARG A 72 12.44 5.45 -2.83
CA ARG A 72 13.12 4.31 -3.45
C ARG A 72 12.14 3.27 -4.01
N ILE A 73 11.01 3.05 -3.32
CA ILE A 73 10.01 2.02 -3.68
C ILE A 73 9.01 2.52 -4.71
N SER A 74 8.61 3.79 -4.61
CA SER A 74 7.51 4.37 -5.37
C SER A 74 7.86 5.80 -5.75
N VAL A 75 7.64 6.12 -7.03
CA VAL A 75 7.50 7.44 -7.68
C VAL A 75 7.87 8.68 -6.85
N ASP A 76 8.77 9.50 -7.44
CA ASP A 76 9.17 10.83 -7.00
C ASP A 76 8.03 11.60 -6.31
N VAL A 77 8.18 11.83 -5.00
CA VAL A 77 7.19 12.48 -4.14
C VAL A 77 7.12 13.99 -4.41
N GLY A 78 8.05 14.53 -5.21
CA GLY A 78 8.18 15.97 -5.48
C GLY A 78 7.01 16.61 -6.22
N ASP A 79 6.16 15.83 -6.89
CA ASP A 79 5.09 16.33 -7.78
C ASP A 79 3.68 15.82 -7.40
N LEU A 80 3.41 15.57 -6.11
CA LEU A 80 2.08 15.15 -5.67
C LEU A 80 1.08 16.33 -5.55
N ASP A 81 0.94 17.13 -6.62
CA ASP A 81 -0.24 18.01 -6.84
C ASP A 81 -1.34 17.21 -7.57
N VAL A 82 -1.59 15.99 -7.10
CA VAL A 82 -2.58 15.09 -7.68
C VAL A 82 -3.87 15.21 -6.86
N PRO A 83 -5.03 15.49 -7.47
CA PRO A 83 -6.31 15.50 -6.75
C PRO A 83 -6.58 14.09 -6.22
N PHE A 84 -6.28 13.88 -4.94
CA PHE A 84 -6.49 12.59 -4.30
C PHE A 84 -7.96 12.43 -3.92
N LEU A 85 -8.50 11.26 -4.19
CA LEU A 85 -9.86 10.88 -3.82
C LEU A 85 -9.79 10.02 -2.56
N ILE A 86 -10.06 10.61 -1.40
CA ILE A 86 -10.26 9.84 -0.16
C ILE A 86 -11.65 9.20 -0.24
N LYS A 87 -11.69 7.86 -0.19
CA LYS A 87 -12.94 7.12 -0.01
C LYS A 87 -12.91 6.47 1.36
N THR A 88 -13.81 6.92 2.23
CA THR A 88 -14.08 6.27 3.51
C THR A 88 -15.19 5.25 3.30
N PHE A 89 -14.94 4.00 3.69
CA PHE A 89 -15.96 2.96 3.68
C PHE A 89 -16.34 2.68 5.13
N GLY A 90 -17.63 2.79 5.46
CA GLY A 90 -18.16 2.17 6.68
C GLY A 90 -18.15 0.65 6.54
N ASP A 91 -18.26 -0.09 7.64
CA ASP A 91 -18.23 -1.55 7.65
C ASP A 91 -19.22 -2.17 6.64
N ASP A 92 -20.40 -1.57 6.50
CA ASP A 92 -21.43 -1.99 5.54
C ASP A 92 -20.99 -1.80 4.07
N ALA A 93 -20.21 -0.76 3.79
CA ALA A 93 -19.72 -0.45 2.44
C ALA A 93 -18.58 -1.39 2.03
N MET A 94 -17.74 -1.82 2.99
CA MET A 94 -16.75 -2.89 2.80
C MET A 94 -17.43 -4.23 2.49
N ALA A 95 -18.46 -4.58 3.26
CA ALA A 95 -19.26 -5.79 3.01
C ALA A 95 -19.96 -5.75 1.64
N SER A 96 -20.46 -4.58 1.23
CA SER A 96 -21.08 -4.37 -0.08
C SER A 96 -20.07 -4.46 -1.23
N ALA A 97 -18.87 -3.87 -1.09
CA ALA A 97 -17.83 -3.93 -2.10
C ALA A 97 -17.28 -5.34 -2.31
N LEU A 98 -17.18 -6.14 -1.25
CA LEU A 98 -16.75 -7.55 -1.30
C LEU A 98 -17.84 -8.49 -1.86
N SER A 99 -19.12 -8.09 -1.79
CA SER A 99 -20.26 -8.85 -2.29
C SER A 99 -20.75 -8.40 -3.67
N ALA A 100 -20.25 -7.27 -4.17
CA ALA A 100 -20.54 -6.81 -5.52
C ALA A 100 -19.98 -7.82 -6.55
N PRO A 101 -20.82 -8.34 -7.46
CA PRO A 101 -20.34 -9.23 -8.50
C PRO A 101 -19.35 -8.46 -9.39
N MET A 102 -18.12 -8.97 -9.52
CA MET A 102 -17.15 -8.47 -10.50
C MET A 102 -17.86 -8.34 -11.85
N SER A 103 -17.95 -7.11 -12.36
CA SER A 103 -18.50 -6.83 -13.68
C SER A 103 -17.77 -7.72 -14.68
N LYS A 104 -18.50 -8.62 -15.33
CA LYS A 104 -17.92 -9.46 -16.39
C LYS A 104 -17.29 -8.52 -17.43
N PRO A 105 -16.07 -8.79 -17.92
CA PRO A 105 -15.52 -8.03 -19.02
C PRO A 105 -16.54 -8.02 -20.16
N GLN A 106 -16.89 -6.82 -20.60
CA GLN A 106 -17.86 -6.59 -21.65
C GLN A 106 -17.29 -7.23 -22.91
N SER A 107 -17.83 -8.39 -23.27
CA SER A 107 -17.49 -9.13 -24.49
C SER A 107 -17.58 -8.17 -25.67
N THR A 108 -16.42 -7.81 -26.22
CA THR A 108 -16.37 -7.12 -27.51
C THR A 108 -16.85 -8.13 -28.55
N LYS A 109 -18.04 -7.88 -29.11
CA LYS A 109 -18.56 -8.69 -30.21
C LYS A 109 -17.48 -8.71 -31.31
N PRO A 110 -17.14 -9.90 -31.85
CA PRO A 110 -16.13 -9.96 -32.89
C PRO A 110 -16.63 -9.26 -34.16
N TRP A 111 -15.72 -8.50 -34.78
CA TRP A 111 -15.95 -7.58 -35.89
C TRP A 111 -16.37 -8.25 -37.21
N TRP A 112 -16.40 -9.58 -37.27
CA TRP A 112 -16.76 -10.36 -38.47
C TRP A 112 -18.23 -10.79 -38.54
N LYS A 113 -19.11 -10.34 -37.63
CA LYS A 113 -20.56 -10.62 -37.69
C LYS A 113 -21.40 -9.59 -38.44
N PHE A 114 -20.78 -8.82 -39.34
CA PHE A 114 -21.50 -8.08 -40.37
C PHE A 114 -21.12 -8.66 -41.72
N TRP A 115 -21.79 -9.73 -42.14
CA TRP A 115 -22.23 -10.13 -43.49
C TRP A 115 -23.01 -11.44 -43.34
#